data_AF-A0A9P8F174-F1
#
_entry.id   AF-A0A9P8F174-F1
#
_cell.length_a   1.000
_cell.length_b   1.000
_cell.length_c   1.000
_cell.angle_alpha   90.00
_cell.angle_beta   90.00
_cell.angle_gamma   90.00
#
_symmetry.space_group_name_H-M   'P 1'
#
loop_
_entity.id
_entity.type
_entity.pdbx_description
1 polymer ?
#
loop_
_entity_poly.entity_id
_entity_poly.type
_entity_poly.pdbx_seq_one_letter_code
_entity_poly.pdbx_strand_id
1 'polypeptide(L)'
;MAPTLQQTQAIYLLPLRDDGSPDVAGEYIYLPPPSDPAYKIRFVIEGTSSICREGSLWVNIPPKGQKFVRKNYTEYKLTPDFNRNIEIDIEIPHAGPFSYYITYTPLPKLTTGKSDVPEATKTKVWYLDVSPRLSVQESTLPLKSLSIISCLSKFMGDFSSDWDKHLHGMSERGYNMVHFTPLMMRGDSNSPYSIYDQLTFDKQIFANGEKDI
;
A
#
# COMPACT_ATOMS: atom_id res chain seq x y z
N MET A 1 29.67 11.36 28.49
CA MET A 1 28.54 11.61 27.58
C MET A 1 28.48 10.44 26.62
N ALA A 2 27.41 9.63 26.65
CA ALA A 2 27.24 8.55 25.68
C ALA A 2 26.98 9.15 24.29
N PRO A 3 27.55 8.59 23.21
CA PRO A 3 27.29 9.07 21.87
C PRO A 3 25.81 8.88 21.55
N THR A 4 25.15 9.95 21.12
CA THR A 4 23.77 9.94 20.64
C THR A 4 23.72 9.01 19.42
N LEU A 5 22.98 7.90 19.53
CA LEU A 5 22.72 7.01 18.39
C LEU A 5 22.06 7.84 17.29
N GLN A 6 22.80 8.10 16.20
CA GLN A 6 22.25 8.69 14.99
C GLN A 6 21.18 7.72 14.47
N GLN A 7 19.90 8.09 14.60
CA GLN A 7 18.82 7.34 13.97
C GLN A 7 18.97 7.46 12.45
N THR A 8 19.41 6.38 11.82
CA THR A 8 19.45 6.26 10.36
C THR A 8 18.02 6.16 9.84
N GLN A 9 17.51 7.22 9.20
CA GLN A 9 16.24 7.21 8.49
C GLN A 9 16.45 6.64 7.09
N ALA A 10 15.75 5.56 6.73
CA ALA A 10 15.82 4.99 5.39
C ALA A 10 15.15 5.94 4.36
N ILE A 11 15.73 6.02 3.16
CA ILE A 11 15.20 6.79 2.03
C ILE A 11 15.16 5.87 0.81
N TYR A 12 13.99 5.71 0.21
CA TYR A 12 13.78 4.95 -1.03
C TYR A 12 13.70 5.94 -2.19
N LEU A 13 14.64 5.83 -3.12
CA LEU A 13 14.67 6.68 -4.31
C LEU A 13 13.67 6.16 -5.34
N LEU A 14 12.83 7.05 -5.86
CA LEU A 14 11.94 6.81 -6.99
C LEU A 14 12.28 7.82 -8.09
N PRO A 15 13.22 7.48 -8.98
CA PRO A 15 13.49 8.30 -10.16
C PRO A 15 12.29 8.27 -11.11
N LEU A 16 11.98 9.43 -11.69
CA LEU A 16 10.96 9.58 -12.71
C LEU A 16 11.61 9.88 -14.06
N ARG A 17 11.02 9.35 -15.12
CA ARG A 17 11.37 9.67 -16.51
C ARG A 17 10.82 11.03 -16.92
N ASP A 18 11.22 11.48 -18.11
CA ASP A 18 10.83 12.78 -18.65
C ASP A 18 9.31 12.96 -18.83
N ASP A 19 8.57 11.87 -18.97
CA ASP A 19 7.11 11.83 -19.09
C ASP A 19 6.38 11.67 -17.74
N GLY A 20 7.14 11.65 -16.62
CA GLY A 20 6.63 11.43 -15.27
C GLY A 20 6.34 9.97 -14.92
N SER A 21 6.63 9.01 -15.81
CA SER A 21 6.56 7.58 -15.49
C SER A 21 7.67 7.17 -14.50
N PRO A 22 7.43 6.17 -13.64
CA PRO A 22 8.45 5.70 -12.72
C PRO A 22 9.55 4.98 -13.49
N ASP A 23 10.81 5.34 -13.24
CA ASP A 23 11.95 4.66 -13.83
C ASP A 23 12.33 3.43 -12.98
N VAL A 24 11.40 2.47 -12.94
CA VAL A 24 11.55 1.19 -12.26
C VAL A 24 11.19 0.06 -13.22
N ALA A 25 11.85 -1.09 -13.07
CA ALA A 25 11.59 -2.25 -13.92
C ALA A 25 10.12 -2.69 -13.79
N GLY A 26 9.42 -2.75 -14.92
CA GLY A 26 8.01 -3.14 -14.97
C GLY A 26 7.02 -2.11 -14.43
N GLU A 27 7.46 -0.88 -14.11
CA GLU A 27 6.62 0.22 -13.61
C GLU A 27 5.87 -0.09 -12.31
N TYR A 28 6.25 -1.17 -11.61
CA TYR A 28 5.64 -1.62 -10.37
C TYR A 28 6.48 -1.14 -9.17
N ILE A 29 5.90 -0.24 -8.39
CA ILE A 29 6.57 0.32 -7.20
C ILE A 29 6.07 -0.44 -5.97
N TYR A 30 6.95 -1.23 -5.37
CA TYR A 30 6.68 -1.99 -4.17
C TYR A 30 7.65 -1.61 -3.06
N LEU A 31 7.10 -1.09 -1.96
CA LEU A 31 7.86 -0.61 -0.83
C LEU A 31 7.72 -1.55 0.38
N PRO A 32 8.76 -1.64 1.23
CA PRO A 32 8.72 -2.47 2.43
C PRO A 32 7.76 -1.91 3.47
N PRO A 33 7.50 -2.66 4.55
CA PRO A 33 6.58 -2.20 5.56
C PRO A 33 7.03 -0.91 6.25
N PRO A 34 6.10 -0.06 6.71
CA PRO A 34 6.43 1.16 7.45
C PRO A 34 7.31 0.85 8.65
N SER A 35 8.29 1.71 8.89
CA SER A 35 9.20 1.65 10.05
C SER A 35 8.81 2.71 11.09
N ASP A 36 9.34 2.57 12.31
CA ASP A 36 9.31 3.62 13.34
C ASP A 36 10.76 3.96 13.75
N PRO A 37 11.30 5.15 13.41
CA PRO A 37 10.64 6.27 12.71
C PRO A 37 10.30 5.94 11.25
N ALA A 38 9.28 6.61 10.70
CA ALA A 38 8.83 6.44 9.31
C ALA A 38 9.97 6.74 8.32
N TYR A 39 10.17 5.85 7.35
CA TYR A 39 11.09 6.10 6.24
C TYR A 39 10.45 7.05 5.20
N LYS A 40 11.26 7.56 4.29
CA LYS A 40 10.81 8.45 3.20
C LYS A 40 10.90 7.78 1.84
N ILE A 41 9.95 8.08 0.97
CA ILE A 41 10.12 7.95 -0.48
C ILE A 41 10.58 9.29 -1.03
N ARG A 42 11.60 9.29 -1.87
CA ARG A 42 12.13 10.47 -2.54
C ARG A 42 11.84 10.37 -4.02
N PHE A 43 10.94 11.22 -4.51
CA PHE A 43 10.77 11.41 -5.95
C PHE A 43 11.97 12.19 -6.48
N VAL A 44 12.65 11.65 -7.49
CA VAL A 44 13.79 12.29 -8.15
C VAL A 44 13.39 12.61 -9.58
N ILE A 45 13.32 13.90 -9.90
CA ILE A 45 12.92 14.41 -11.21
C ILE A 45 14.09 15.21 -11.77
N GLU A 46 14.45 14.98 -13.03
CA GLU A 46 15.45 15.82 -13.70
C GLU A 46 14.94 17.26 -13.78
N GLY A 47 15.73 18.24 -13.32
CA GLY A 47 15.24 19.62 -13.18
C GLY A 47 14.92 20.33 -14.50
N THR A 48 15.37 19.77 -15.63
CA THR A 48 15.04 20.21 -16.99
C THR A 48 13.96 19.37 -17.66
N SER A 49 13.31 18.47 -16.92
CA SER A 49 12.32 17.58 -17.48
C SER A 49 11.11 18.33 -18.07
N SER A 50 10.55 17.78 -19.15
CA SER A 50 9.35 18.29 -19.83
C SER A 50 8.17 18.50 -18.87
N ILE A 51 8.05 17.66 -17.84
CA ILE A 51 7.00 17.76 -16.81
C ILE A 51 7.20 18.90 -15.82
N CYS A 52 8.35 19.58 -15.80
CA CYS A 52 8.62 20.69 -14.88
C CYS A 52 7.99 22.01 -15.32
N ARG A 53 7.61 22.16 -16.59
CA ARG A 53 6.99 23.41 -17.09
C ARG A 53 5.60 23.60 -16.47
N GLU A 54 5.50 24.56 -15.54
CA GLU A 54 4.31 24.77 -14.70
C GLU A 54 3.86 23.47 -14.02
N GLY A 55 4.84 22.62 -13.69
CA GLY A 55 4.66 21.27 -13.23
C GLY A 55 4.23 21.18 -11.77
N SER A 56 3.43 20.18 -11.43
CA SER A 56 3.09 19.85 -10.04
C SER A 56 2.93 18.34 -9.88
N LEU A 57 3.66 17.78 -8.92
CA LEU A 57 3.52 16.39 -8.50
C LEU A 57 2.38 16.30 -7.48
N TRP A 58 1.42 15.42 -7.75
CA TRP A 58 0.27 15.18 -6.88
C TRP A 58 0.39 13.80 -6.28
N VAL A 59 0.37 13.70 -4.95
CA VAL A 59 0.52 12.41 -4.24
C VAL A 59 -0.56 12.26 -3.17
N ASN A 60 -1.22 11.11 -3.10
CA ASN A 60 -2.27 10.85 -2.09
C ASN A 60 -1.77 10.14 -0.82
N ILE A 61 -0.46 10.18 -0.57
CA ILE A 61 0.11 9.72 0.70
C ILE A 61 -0.31 10.76 1.77
N PRO A 62 -1.00 10.34 2.85
CA PRO A 62 -1.50 11.27 3.84
C PRO A 62 -0.33 11.82 4.67
N PRO A 63 -0.35 13.11 5.04
CA PRO A 63 0.58 13.65 6.02
C PRO A 63 0.45 12.93 7.37
N LYS A 64 1.50 13.01 8.20
CA LYS A 64 1.53 12.40 9.53
C LYS A 64 0.29 12.80 10.34
N GLY A 65 -0.43 11.79 10.86
CA GLY A 65 -1.62 11.97 11.69
C GLY A 65 -2.95 12.14 10.92
N GLN A 66 -2.93 12.15 9.59
CA GLN A 66 -4.16 12.21 8.79
C GLN A 66 -4.63 10.82 8.35
N LYS A 67 -5.95 10.65 8.21
CA LYS A 67 -6.53 9.44 7.63
C LYS A 67 -6.35 9.45 6.11
N PHE A 68 -6.02 8.31 5.54
CA PHE A 68 -5.96 8.14 4.09
C PHE A 68 -7.33 8.33 3.44
N VAL A 69 -7.40 9.18 2.41
CA VAL A 69 -8.57 9.36 1.55
C VAL A 69 -8.10 9.26 0.10
N ARG A 70 -8.55 8.23 -0.62
CA ARG A 70 -8.07 7.87 -1.97
C ARG A 70 -8.06 9.01 -2.99
N LYS A 71 -9.02 9.94 -2.88
CA LYS A 71 -9.20 11.07 -3.80
C LYS A 71 -8.52 12.37 -3.32
N ASN A 72 -7.94 12.39 -2.13
CA ASN A 72 -7.27 13.57 -1.59
C ASN A 72 -5.79 13.53 -1.95
N TYR A 73 -5.33 14.50 -2.74
CA TYR A 73 -3.94 14.60 -3.18
C TYR A 73 -3.30 15.85 -2.61
N THR A 74 -2.04 15.71 -2.17
CA THR A 74 -1.18 16.82 -1.78
C THR A 74 -0.37 17.26 -2.99
N GLU A 75 -0.35 18.56 -3.24
CA GLU A 75 0.40 19.18 -4.34
C GLU A 75 1.84 19.49 -3.91
N TYR A 76 2.80 19.15 -4.77
CA TYR A 76 4.20 19.53 -4.66
C TYR A 76 4.62 20.23 -5.97
N LYS A 77 4.89 21.53 -5.91
CA LYS A 77 5.28 22.32 -7.09
C LYS A 77 6.66 21.90 -7.60
N LEU A 78 6.76 21.66 -8.91
CA LEU A 78 8.04 21.38 -9.57
C LEU A 78 8.67 22.71 -9.96
N THR A 79 9.79 23.06 -9.32
CA THR A 79 10.57 24.25 -9.68
C THR A 79 11.72 23.82 -10.57
N PRO A 80 11.71 24.17 -11.88
CA PRO A 80 12.76 23.77 -12.80
C PRO A 80 14.13 24.22 -12.32
N ASP A 81 15.14 23.37 -12.50
CA ASP A 81 16.52 23.68 -12.18
C ASP A 81 17.44 23.04 -13.23
N PHE A 82 18.26 23.87 -13.88
CA PHE A 82 19.15 23.41 -14.96
C PHE A 82 20.43 22.74 -14.46
N ASN A 83 20.69 22.77 -13.14
CA ASN A 83 21.94 22.30 -12.57
C ASN A 83 21.76 21.11 -11.62
N ARG A 84 20.52 20.80 -11.19
CA ARG A 84 20.25 19.72 -10.23
C ARG A 84 18.91 19.06 -10.48
N ASN A 85 18.80 17.84 -9.97
CA ASN A 85 17.52 17.15 -9.87
C ASN A 85 16.64 17.81 -8.79
N ILE A 86 15.34 17.76 -9.01
CA ILE A 86 14.32 18.09 -8.02
C ILE A 86 14.10 16.84 -7.17
N GLU A 87 14.27 16.99 -5.85
CA GLU A 87 14.06 15.93 -4.87
C GLU A 87 12.86 16.29 -3.97
N ILE A 88 11.84 15.42 -3.94
CA ILE A 88 10.65 15.59 -3.10
C ILE A 88 10.54 14.40 -2.15
N ASP A 89 10.73 14.67 -0.86
CA ASP A 89 10.69 13.67 0.21
C ASP A 89 9.29 13.59 0.83
N ILE A 90 8.71 12.38 0.85
CA ILE A 90 7.41 12.10 1.43
C ILE A 90 7.55 10.95 2.43
N GLU A 91 7.12 11.16 3.67
CA GLU A 91 7.12 10.12 4.70
C GLU A 91 6.03 9.08 4.43
N ILE A 92 6.31 7.80 4.69
CA ILE A 92 5.35 6.71 4.57
C ILE A 92 4.76 6.36 5.95
N PRO A 93 3.52 6.79 6.26
CA PRO A 93 2.97 6.64 7.61
C PRO A 93 2.38 5.26 7.89
N HIS A 94 1.84 4.58 6.86
CA HIS A 94 1.20 3.27 7.00
C HIS A 94 1.26 2.49 5.69
N ALA A 95 0.99 1.18 5.80
CA ALA A 95 0.89 0.29 4.66
C ALA A 95 -0.35 0.61 3.81
N GLY A 96 -0.31 0.23 2.54
CA GLY A 96 -1.44 0.33 1.63
C GLY A 96 -1.09 0.89 0.25
N PRO A 97 -2.11 0.97 -0.61
CA PRO A 97 -1.95 1.44 -1.97
C PRO A 97 -2.07 2.96 -2.04
N PHE A 98 -1.02 3.61 -2.54
CA PHE A 98 -0.99 5.02 -2.84
C PHE A 98 -0.82 5.24 -4.35
N SER A 99 -0.97 6.49 -4.77
CA SER A 99 -0.83 6.88 -6.16
C SER A 99 -0.34 8.30 -6.30
N TYR A 100 0.31 8.54 -7.43
CA TYR A 100 0.73 9.87 -7.84
C TYR A 100 0.41 10.11 -9.31
N TYR A 101 0.37 11.39 -9.68
CA TYR A 101 0.34 11.84 -11.06
C TYR A 101 0.96 13.23 -11.13
N ILE A 102 1.21 13.72 -12.33
CA ILE A 102 1.80 15.03 -12.55
C ILE A 102 0.89 15.84 -13.46
N THR A 103 0.74 17.12 -13.15
CA THR A 103 0.13 18.10 -14.05
C THR A 103 1.20 19.04 -14.54
N TYR A 104 1.23 19.33 -15.84
CA TYR A 104 2.24 20.20 -16.45
C TYR A 104 1.70 20.80 -17.74
N THR A 105 2.35 21.85 -18.23
CA THR A 105 2.00 22.50 -19.50
C THR A 105 3.01 22.06 -20.57
N PRO A 106 2.63 21.19 -21.54
CA PRO A 106 3.55 20.66 -22.54
C PRO A 106 4.26 21.75 -23.35
N LEU A 107 5.45 21.47 -23.86
CA LEU A 107 6.13 22.39 -24.76
C LEU A 107 5.28 22.61 -26.03
N PRO A 108 5.15 23.85 -26.51
CA PRO A 108 4.55 24.11 -27.81
C PRO A 108 5.28 23.33 -28.90
N LYS A 109 4.55 22.87 -29.92
CA LYS A 109 5.19 22.22 -31.07
C LYS A 109 6.17 23.20 -31.70
N LEU A 110 7.38 22.73 -32.00
CA LEU A 110 8.38 23.51 -32.71
C LEU A 110 7.86 23.79 -34.13
N THR A 111 7.48 25.04 -34.39
CA THR A 111 6.98 25.48 -35.69
C THR A 111 7.59 26.83 -36.04
N THR A 112 7.64 27.16 -37.34
CA THR A 112 8.15 28.45 -37.83
C THR A 112 7.09 29.57 -37.81
N GLY A 113 5.85 29.25 -37.41
CA GLY A 113 4.73 30.18 -37.31
C GLY A 113 4.39 30.56 -35.86
N LYS A 114 3.26 31.25 -35.66
CA LYS A 114 2.71 31.44 -34.31
C LYS A 114 2.31 30.07 -33.75
N SER A 115 2.84 29.75 -32.57
CA SER A 115 2.53 28.51 -31.86
C SER A 115 1.58 28.84 -30.71
N ASP A 116 0.46 28.13 -30.63
CA ASP A 116 -0.48 28.25 -29.52
C ASP A 116 0.13 27.63 -28.26
N VAL A 117 -0.11 28.25 -27.10
CA VAL A 117 0.33 27.69 -25.81
C VAL A 117 -0.52 26.45 -25.53
N PRO A 118 0.08 25.25 -25.39
CA PRO A 118 -0.69 24.05 -25.08
C PRO A 118 -1.41 24.19 -23.74
N GLU A 119 -2.58 23.56 -23.62
CA GLU A 119 -3.30 23.49 -22.35
C GLU A 119 -2.54 22.62 -21.33
N ALA A 120 -2.70 22.93 -20.05
CA ALA A 120 -2.18 22.11 -18.98
C ALA A 120 -2.77 20.70 -19.05
N THR A 121 -1.92 19.69 -19.01
CA THR A 121 -2.30 18.28 -19.12
C THR A 121 -1.94 17.50 -17.87
N LYS A 122 -2.51 16.30 -17.76
CA LYS A 122 -2.33 15.38 -16.64
C LYS A 122 -1.73 14.06 -17.16
N THR A 123 -0.68 13.58 -16.50
CA THR A 123 -0.09 12.27 -16.79
C THR A 123 -1.03 11.13 -16.38
N LYS A 124 -0.70 9.91 -16.83
CA LYS A 124 -1.28 8.69 -16.25
C LYS A 124 -1.08 8.68 -14.72
N VAL A 125 -2.04 8.09 -14.02
CA VAL A 125 -1.93 7.83 -12.58
C VAL A 125 -1.07 6.59 -12.37
N TRP A 126 -0.01 6.75 -11.60
CA TRP A 126 0.89 5.68 -11.19
C TRP A 126 0.58 5.26 -9.76
N TYR A 127 0.79 3.98 -9.48
CA TYR A 127 0.48 3.39 -8.18
C TYR A 127 1.75 2.89 -7.52
N LEU A 128 1.78 3.03 -6.20
CA LEU A 128 2.81 2.45 -5.36
C LEU A 128 2.15 1.71 -4.20
N ASP A 129 2.67 0.54 -3.89
CA ASP A 129 2.14 -0.33 -2.85
C ASP A 129 3.14 -0.44 -1.70
N VAL A 130 2.68 -0.11 -0.49
CA VAL A 130 3.47 -0.24 0.72
C VAL A 130 3.00 -1.49 1.45
N SER A 131 3.90 -2.46 1.56
CA SER A 131 3.57 -3.75 2.15
C SER A 131 3.17 -3.66 3.63
N PRO A 132 2.26 -4.52 4.11
CA PRO A 132 1.92 -4.59 5.53
C PRO A 132 3.04 -5.24 6.34
N ARG A 133 3.16 -4.84 7.61
CA ARG A 133 3.98 -5.53 8.60
C ARG A 133 3.15 -6.60 9.27
N LEU A 134 3.52 -7.87 9.08
CA LEU A 134 2.94 -8.98 9.84
C LEU A 134 3.85 -9.33 11.01
N SER A 135 3.25 -9.57 12.17
CA SER A 135 3.94 -10.04 13.36
C SER A 135 3.10 -11.05 14.09
N VAL A 136 3.74 -12.11 14.58
CA VAL A 136 3.15 -13.08 15.50
C VAL A 136 3.94 -12.98 16.79
N GLN A 137 3.27 -12.65 17.89
CA GLN A 137 3.92 -12.29 19.15
C GLN A 137 4.94 -11.16 18.91
N GLU A 138 6.19 -11.32 19.37
CA GLU A 138 7.27 -10.35 19.19
C GLU A 138 8.06 -10.56 17.88
N SER A 139 7.75 -11.61 17.12
CA SER A 139 8.47 -11.95 15.89
C SER A 139 7.83 -11.32 14.66
N THR A 140 8.64 -10.66 13.84
CA THR A 140 8.19 -10.17 12.52
C THR A 140 8.12 -11.35 11.56
N LEU A 141 7.01 -11.48 10.84
CA LEU A 141 6.81 -12.52 9.83
C LEU A 141 6.97 -11.92 8.42
N PRO A 142 8.06 -12.21 7.70
CA PRO A 142 8.21 -11.77 6.33
C PRO A 142 7.09 -12.31 5.44
N LEU A 143 6.52 -11.48 4.55
CA LEU A 143 5.46 -11.91 3.63
C LEU A 143 5.86 -13.10 2.76
N LYS A 144 7.14 -13.20 2.40
CA LYS A 144 7.71 -14.32 1.62
C LYS A 144 7.80 -15.64 2.40
N SER A 145 7.61 -15.60 3.71
CA SER A 145 7.64 -16.78 4.59
C SER A 145 6.24 -17.28 4.98
N LEU A 146 5.18 -16.69 4.42
CA LEU A 146 3.82 -17.11 4.70
C LEU A 146 3.57 -18.53 4.18
N SER A 147 3.13 -19.39 5.08
CA SER A 147 2.62 -20.73 4.80
C SER A 147 1.18 -20.79 5.28
N ILE A 148 0.26 -20.71 4.32
CA ILE A 148 -1.18 -20.54 4.57
C ILE A 148 -1.91 -21.85 4.32
N ILE A 149 -2.76 -22.25 5.27
CA ILE A 149 -3.73 -23.34 5.09
C ILE A 149 -5.14 -22.79 5.05
N SER A 150 -5.91 -23.20 4.04
CA SER A 150 -7.33 -22.84 3.91
C SER A 150 -8.23 -23.88 4.55
N CYS A 151 -9.15 -23.43 5.41
CA CYS A 151 -10.04 -24.30 6.17
C CYS A 151 -11.51 -23.96 5.91
N LEU A 152 -12.31 -25.00 5.67
CA LEU A 152 -13.76 -24.90 5.60
C LEU A 152 -14.33 -24.97 7.02
N SER A 153 -14.74 -23.82 7.55
CA SER A 153 -15.23 -23.69 8.93
C SER A 153 -16.34 -24.66 9.30
N LYS A 154 -17.27 -24.93 8.37
CA LYS A 154 -18.37 -25.89 8.56
C LYS A 154 -17.95 -27.35 8.78
N PHE A 155 -16.69 -27.69 8.50
CA PHE A 155 -16.15 -29.04 8.68
C PHE A 155 -15.13 -29.12 9.83
N MET A 156 -15.00 -28.07 10.62
CA MET A 156 -14.07 -28.03 11.76
C MET A 156 -14.65 -28.59 13.06
N GLY A 157 -15.91 -29.03 13.04
CA GLY A 157 -16.59 -29.57 14.21
C GLY A 157 -16.97 -28.49 15.23
N ASP A 158 -17.12 -28.90 16.48
CA ASP A 158 -17.55 -28.04 17.57
C ASP A 158 -16.46 -27.03 17.95
N PHE A 159 -16.89 -25.77 18.15
CA PHE A 159 -15.99 -24.69 18.51
C PHE A 159 -15.40 -24.85 19.93
N SER A 160 -14.15 -24.40 20.09
CA SER A 160 -13.10 -24.80 21.05
C SER A 160 -12.53 -26.21 20.86
N SER A 161 -13.28 -27.28 21.13
CA SER A 161 -12.65 -28.62 21.30
C SER A 161 -12.08 -29.25 20.02
N ASP A 162 -12.80 -29.24 18.90
CA ASP A 162 -12.32 -29.85 17.66
C ASP A 162 -11.45 -28.88 16.86
N TRP A 163 -11.77 -27.59 16.95
CA TRP A 163 -10.97 -26.53 16.33
C TRP A 163 -9.54 -26.53 16.86
N ASP A 164 -9.33 -26.65 18.18
CA ASP A 164 -8.00 -26.68 18.77
C ASP A 164 -7.16 -27.87 18.27
N LYS A 165 -7.77 -29.04 18.09
CA LYS A 165 -7.09 -30.23 17.52
C LYS A 165 -6.63 -29.95 16.10
N HIS A 166 -7.51 -29.36 15.28
CA HIS A 166 -7.19 -29.01 13.90
C HIS A 166 -6.09 -27.94 13.83
N LEU A 167 -6.20 -26.87 14.62
CA LEU A 167 -5.22 -25.79 14.69
C LEU A 167 -3.85 -26.28 15.20
N HIS A 168 -3.85 -27.17 16.20
CA HIS A 168 -2.63 -27.82 16.68
C HIS A 168 -1.96 -28.63 15.56
N GLY A 169 -2.72 -29.46 14.85
CA GLY A 169 -2.20 -30.22 13.72
C GLY A 169 -1.67 -29.33 12.58
N MET A 170 -2.26 -28.16 12.34
CA MET A 170 -1.75 -27.18 11.37
C MET A 170 -0.42 -26.59 11.83
N SER A 171 -0.31 -26.26 13.12
CA SER A 171 0.93 -25.76 13.72
C SER A 171 2.08 -26.77 13.63
N GLU A 172 1.83 -28.04 13.93
CA GLU A 172 2.83 -29.11 13.82
C GLU A 172 3.37 -29.30 12.39
N ARG A 173 2.56 -28.95 11.38
CA ARG A 173 2.94 -28.99 9.96
C ARG A 173 3.67 -27.72 9.49
N GLY A 174 3.86 -26.74 10.37
CA GLY A 174 4.59 -25.52 10.08
C GLY A 174 3.78 -24.45 9.34
N TYR A 175 2.45 -24.54 9.31
CA TYR A 175 1.61 -23.43 8.84
C TYR A 175 1.65 -22.29 9.85
N ASN A 176 1.78 -21.05 9.36
CA ASN A 176 1.88 -19.85 10.19
C ASN A 176 0.74 -18.85 9.96
N MET A 177 -0.22 -19.22 9.12
CA MET A 177 -1.47 -18.48 8.91
C MET A 177 -2.59 -19.43 8.52
N VAL A 178 -3.77 -19.22 9.10
CA VAL A 178 -4.98 -19.96 8.75
C VAL A 178 -5.92 -19.01 8.00
N HIS A 179 -6.31 -19.41 6.80
CA HIS A 179 -7.35 -18.74 6.03
C HIS A 179 -8.67 -19.49 6.25
N PHE A 180 -9.61 -18.84 6.94
CA PHE A 180 -10.95 -19.39 7.11
C PHE A 180 -11.84 -18.95 5.97
N THR A 181 -12.64 -19.89 5.42
CA THR A 181 -13.84 -19.48 4.68
C THR A 181 -14.77 -18.67 5.58
N PRO A 182 -15.66 -17.82 5.03
CA PRO A 182 -16.48 -16.91 5.85
C PRO A 182 -17.13 -17.64 7.04
N LEU A 183 -16.95 -17.05 8.23
CA LEU A 183 -17.42 -17.56 9.51
C LEU A 183 -18.81 -17.02 9.89
N MET A 184 -19.37 -16.19 9.02
CA MET A 184 -20.65 -15.52 9.18
C MET A 184 -21.83 -16.47 8.96
N MET A 185 -23.02 -16.04 9.37
CA MET A 185 -24.25 -16.81 9.22
C MET A 185 -24.48 -17.20 7.76
N ARG A 186 -24.62 -18.49 7.51
CA ARG A 186 -24.86 -19.04 6.17
C ARG A 186 -26.34 -18.94 5.78
N GLY A 187 -26.59 -18.77 4.49
CA GLY A 187 -27.92 -18.78 3.88
C GLY A 187 -28.39 -20.17 3.49
N ASP A 188 -29.52 -20.24 2.81
CA ASP A 188 -30.32 -21.46 2.61
C ASP A 188 -29.58 -22.60 1.89
N SER A 189 -28.65 -22.27 0.99
CA SER A 189 -27.82 -23.28 0.29
C SER A 189 -26.78 -23.95 1.20
N ASN A 190 -26.59 -23.45 2.42
CA ASN A 190 -25.55 -23.85 3.36
C ASN A 190 -24.11 -23.76 2.79
N SER A 191 -23.94 -22.95 1.73
CA SER A 191 -22.63 -22.58 1.22
C SER A 191 -21.99 -21.51 2.12
N PRO A 192 -20.71 -21.63 2.51
CA PRO A 192 -20.04 -20.60 3.31
C PRO A 192 -19.90 -19.26 2.59
N TYR A 193 -20.06 -19.22 1.26
CA TYR A 193 -20.05 -17.99 0.48
C TYR A 193 -21.45 -17.40 0.25
N SER A 194 -22.51 -18.15 0.56
CA SER A 194 -23.88 -17.63 0.59
C SER A 194 -24.14 -17.13 1.99
N ILE A 195 -23.75 -15.88 2.26
CA ILE A 195 -23.86 -15.27 3.59
C ILE A 195 -25.27 -14.70 3.76
N TYR A 196 -25.98 -15.13 4.80
CA TYR A 196 -27.29 -14.60 5.19
C TYR A 196 -27.16 -13.23 5.85
N ASP A 197 -26.23 -13.12 6.81
CA ASP A 197 -25.94 -11.88 7.53
C ASP A 197 -24.43 -11.74 7.73
N GLN A 198 -23.85 -10.67 7.19
CA GLN A 198 -22.41 -10.41 7.24
C GLN A 198 -21.93 -9.89 8.59
N LEU A 199 -22.83 -9.38 9.42
CA LEU A 199 -22.50 -8.78 10.72
C LEU A 199 -22.63 -9.77 11.88
N THR A 200 -23.14 -10.97 11.61
CA THR A 200 -23.38 -11.99 12.64
C THR A 200 -22.61 -13.26 12.31
N PHE A 201 -21.77 -13.71 13.25
CA PHE A 201 -21.13 -15.02 13.17
C PHE A 201 -22.15 -16.15 13.13
N ASP A 202 -21.78 -17.28 12.51
CA ASP A 202 -22.67 -18.45 12.48
C ASP A 202 -22.97 -18.95 13.89
N LYS A 203 -24.22 -18.78 14.31
CA LYS A 203 -24.71 -19.16 15.65
C LYS A 203 -24.68 -20.67 15.90
N GLN A 204 -24.58 -21.49 14.85
CA GLN A 204 -24.41 -22.94 15.00
C GLN A 204 -23.00 -23.30 15.49
N ILE A 205 -22.01 -22.46 15.19
CA ILE A 205 -20.60 -22.67 15.54
C ILE A 205 -20.21 -21.78 16.73
N PHE A 206 -20.60 -20.51 16.70
CA PHE A 206 -20.32 -19.49 17.71
C PHE A 206 -21.61 -19.11 18.44
N ALA A 207 -22.00 -19.92 19.42
CA ALA A 207 -23.27 -19.75 20.14
C ALA A 207 -23.37 -18.38 20.87
N ASN A 208 -22.25 -17.83 21.33
CA ASN A 208 -22.17 -16.52 21.97
C ASN A 208 -21.70 -15.40 21.02
N GLY A 209 -21.60 -15.68 19.72
CA GLY A 209 -21.19 -14.72 18.69
C GLY A 209 -19.76 -14.21 18.90
N GLU A 210 -19.57 -12.89 18.88
CA GLU A 210 -18.26 -12.25 19.06
C GLU A 210 -17.55 -12.63 20.37
N LYS A 211 -18.28 -13.06 21.41
CA LYS A 211 -17.68 -13.45 22.70
C LYS A 211 -16.91 -14.78 22.65
N ASP A 212 -17.16 -15.59 21.62
CA ASP A 212 -16.45 -16.85 21.43
C ASP A 212 -15.10 -16.65 20.68
N ILE A 213 -14.83 -15.46 20.14
CA ILE A 213 -13.65 -15.16 19.29
C ILE A 213 -12.69 -14.25 20.05
#